data_AF-H3BLJ7-F1
#
_entry.id   AF-H3BLJ7-F1
#
_cell.length_a   1.000
_cell.length_b   1.000
_cell.length_c   1.000
_cell.angle_alpha   90.00
_cell.angle_beta   90.00
_cell.angle_gamma   90.00
#
_symmetry.space_group_name_H-M   'P 1'
#
loop_
_entity.id
_entity.type
_entity.pdbx_description
1 polymer ?
#
loop_
_entity_poly.entity_id
_entity_poly.type
_entity_poly.pdbx_seq_one_letter_code
_entity_poly.pdbx_strand_id
1 'polypeptide(L)'
;EETTAKADEIEMIMTDLERANQRAEVAQREAETLREQLSSANHSLQLASQIQKAPDVLQVDGSPSSSPRASAVSSLLCPSQEQAIEVLTRSSLEVELAAKEREIAQLVEDVQRLQASLTKLRENSASQISQLEQQLNAKNSTLKQLEEKLKGQADYEEVKKELNTLKSMEFAPSEGAGTQDSTKPLEVLLLEKNRSLQSENATLRISNSDLSGRCAELQIHLTEATAKAVEQKELIARLEQDLSTIQSIQRPDAEGASEQGLEKIPEPIKEATALFYGPSMSSSGTLPEGQVDSLLSIISSQRERFRTRNQELEAESRMAQHTIQALQSELDSLRADNIKLFEKIKFLQSYPGRGIGSDDTELRYSSQYEERLDPFSSFSKRERQRKYLGLSPWDKATLGMGRLILSNKMARTISFFYTLFLHCLVFLVLYKLAWSESVERDCAATCAKKFADHLHKFHESDNGAAAGDLWQ
;
A
#
# COMPACT_ATOMS: atom_id res chain seq x y z
N GLU A 1 -0.96 26.73 -27.76
CA GLU A 1 -2.28 26.90 -28.42
C GLU A 1 -3.29 27.57 -27.50
N GLU A 2 -3.59 27.03 -26.31
CA GLU A 2 -4.55 27.68 -25.40
C GLU A 2 -4.05 29.01 -24.79
N THR A 3 -2.74 29.12 -24.51
CA THR A 3 -2.12 30.36 -23.98
C THR A 3 -2.00 31.46 -25.03
N THR A 4 -1.76 31.08 -26.29
CA THR A 4 -1.69 32.01 -27.42
C THR A 4 -3.08 32.54 -27.76
N ALA A 5 -4.09 31.67 -27.79
CA ALA A 5 -5.48 32.09 -28.01
C ALA A 5 -5.99 33.07 -26.93
N LYS A 6 -5.61 32.87 -25.66
CA LYS A 6 -5.97 33.79 -24.56
C LYS A 6 -5.23 35.13 -24.64
N ALA A 7 -4.00 35.15 -25.17
CA ALA A 7 -3.27 36.39 -25.41
C ALA A 7 -3.91 37.22 -26.52
N ASP A 8 -4.29 36.55 -27.62
CA ASP A 8 -4.98 37.17 -28.76
C ASP A 8 -6.35 37.74 -28.33
N GLU A 9 -7.07 37.04 -27.45
CA GLU A 9 -8.35 37.51 -26.89
C GLU A 9 -8.17 38.76 -26.01
N ILE A 10 -7.12 38.82 -25.18
CA ILE A 10 -6.80 40.00 -24.36
C ILE A 10 -6.40 41.18 -25.26
N GLU A 11 -5.62 40.95 -26.31
CA GLU A 11 -5.22 41.99 -27.25
C GLU A 11 -6.44 42.56 -27.98
N MET A 12 -7.35 41.71 -28.45
CA MET A 12 -8.61 42.11 -29.06
C MET A 12 -9.44 42.97 -28.09
N ILE A 13 -9.61 42.55 -26.83
CA ILE A 13 -10.37 43.30 -25.83
C ILE A 13 -9.70 44.65 -25.51
N MET A 14 -8.36 44.71 -25.46
CA MET A 14 -7.64 45.98 -25.26
C MET A 14 -7.87 46.94 -26.43
N THR A 15 -7.82 46.45 -27.67
CA THR A 15 -8.07 47.30 -28.86
C THR A 15 -9.51 47.80 -28.92
N ASP A 16 -10.49 46.97 -28.53
CA ASP A 16 -11.89 47.39 -28.48
C ASP A 16 -12.16 48.40 -27.35
N LEU A 17 -11.48 48.26 -26.20
CA LEU A 17 -11.53 49.25 -25.12
C LEU A 17 -10.94 50.60 -25.57
N GLU A 18 -9.82 50.58 -26.29
CA GLU A 18 -9.18 51.79 -26.80
C GLU A 18 -10.05 52.49 -27.86
N ARG A 19 -10.68 51.72 -28.74
CA ARG A 19 -11.68 52.22 -29.71
C ARG A 19 -12.92 52.79 -29.02
N ALA A 20 -13.41 52.14 -27.96
CA ALA A 20 -14.55 52.63 -27.19
C ALA A 20 -14.21 53.95 -26.47
N ASN A 21 -13.02 54.07 -25.88
CA ASN A 21 -12.54 55.32 -25.29
C ASN A 21 -12.44 56.45 -26.31
N GLN A 22 -11.92 56.18 -27.51
CA GLN A 22 -11.87 57.20 -28.57
C GLN A 22 -13.25 57.67 -29.01
N ARG A 23 -14.23 56.75 -29.10
CA ARG A 23 -15.63 57.13 -29.38
C ARG A 23 -16.23 57.97 -28.26
N ALA A 24 -15.97 57.61 -27.00
CA ALA A 24 -16.43 58.38 -25.85
C ALA A 24 -15.83 59.81 -25.85
N GLU A 25 -14.54 59.95 -26.17
CA GLU A 25 -13.92 61.28 -26.29
C GLU A 25 -14.52 62.12 -27.43
N VAL A 26 -14.79 61.52 -28.59
CA VAL A 26 -15.41 62.24 -29.71
C VAL A 26 -16.81 62.70 -29.33
N ALA A 27 -17.62 61.82 -28.74
CA ALA A 27 -18.95 62.18 -28.25
C ALA A 27 -18.90 63.29 -27.18
N GLN A 28 -17.87 63.30 -26.33
CA GLN A 28 -17.67 64.38 -25.35
C GLN A 28 -17.35 65.72 -26.03
N ARG A 29 -16.46 65.73 -27.03
CA ARG A 29 -16.13 66.95 -27.79
C ARG A 29 -17.37 67.49 -28.55
N GLU A 30 -18.17 66.60 -29.12
CA GLU A 30 -19.44 66.98 -29.76
C GLU A 30 -20.42 67.58 -28.74
N ALA A 31 -20.55 67.01 -27.55
CA ALA A 31 -21.39 67.56 -26.49
C ALA A 31 -20.89 68.94 -26.00
N GLU A 32 -19.57 69.14 -25.91
CA GLU A 32 -18.96 70.43 -25.55
C GLU A 32 -19.24 71.50 -26.60
N THR A 33 -19.11 71.18 -27.89
CA THR A 33 -19.43 72.12 -28.99
C THR A 33 -20.91 72.50 -29.03
N LEU A 34 -21.82 71.54 -28.80
CA LEU A 34 -23.26 71.83 -28.67
C LEU A 34 -23.56 72.72 -27.46
N ARG A 35 -22.87 72.52 -26.32
CA ARG A 35 -22.97 73.40 -25.15
C ARG A 35 -22.53 74.83 -25.47
N GLU A 36 -21.42 75.00 -26.18
CA GLU A 36 -20.95 76.32 -26.59
C GLU A 36 -21.93 77.01 -27.54
N GLN A 37 -22.49 76.28 -28.51
CA GLN A 37 -23.52 76.79 -29.41
C GLN A 37 -24.78 77.23 -28.65
N LEU A 38 -25.24 76.43 -27.68
CA LEU A 38 -26.40 76.76 -26.85
C LEU A 38 -26.13 77.95 -25.92
N SER A 39 -24.92 78.09 -25.40
CA SER A 39 -24.49 79.26 -24.63
C SER A 39 -24.50 80.54 -25.49
N SER A 40 -23.95 80.47 -26.71
CA SER A 40 -23.94 81.58 -27.67
C SER A 40 -25.36 82.00 -28.09
N ALA A 41 -26.23 81.02 -28.36
CA ALA A 41 -27.64 81.27 -28.66
C ALA A 41 -28.38 81.93 -27.48
N ASN A 42 -28.14 81.46 -26.25
CA ASN A 42 -28.70 82.09 -25.04
C ASN A 42 -28.21 83.53 -24.85
N HIS A 43 -26.92 83.80 -25.09
CA HIS A 43 -26.37 85.16 -25.00
C HIS A 43 -26.99 86.10 -26.04
N SER A 44 -27.16 85.61 -27.27
CA SER A 44 -27.82 86.34 -28.36
C SER A 44 -29.28 86.66 -28.04
N LEU A 45 -30.01 85.69 -27.47
CA LEU A 45 -31.40 85.87 -27.04
C LEU A 45 -31.52 86.87 -25.87
N GLN A 46 -30.55 86.87 -24.95
CA GLN A 46 -30.48 87.83 -23.86
C GLN A 46 -30.21 89.27 -24.36
N LEU A 47 -29.37 89.44 -25.38
CA LEU A 47 -29.15 90.72 -26.06
C LEU A 47 -30.42 91.20 -26.79
N ALA A 48 -31.08 90.32 -27.54
CA ALA A 48 -32.35 90.63 -28.21
C ALA A 48 -33.45 91.03 -27.22
N SER A 49 -33.56 90.35 -26.08
CA SER A 49 -34.49 90.68 -25.00
C SER A 49 -34.20 92.04 -24.34
N GLN A 50 -32.92 92.45 -24.24
CA GLN A 50 -32.54 93.77 -23.75
C GLN A 50 -32.89 94.89 -24.75
N ILE A 51 -32.72 94.65 -26.05
CA ILE A 51 -33.09 95.62 -27.11
C ILE A 51 -34.60 95.89 -27.09
N GLN A 52 -35.42 94.89 -26.78
CA GLN A 52 -36.88 95.04 -26.69
C GLN A 52 -37.37 95.71 -25.39
N LYS A 53 -36.48 95.97 -24.42
CA LYS A 53 -36.79 96.63 -23.14
C LYS A 53 -36.39 98.12 -23.09
N ALA A 54 -35.92 98.72 -24.18
CA ALA A 54 -35.62 100.15 -24.23
C ALA A 54 -36.93 100.99 -24.16
N PRO A 55 -37.06 101.94 -23.22
CA PRO A 55 -38.25 102.77 -23.11
C PRO A 55 -38.22 103.97 -24.07
N ASP A 56 -39.35 104.17 -24.73
CA ASP A 56 -39.74 105.28 -25.61
C ASP A 56 -39.84 106.59 -24.81
N VAL A 57 -38.98 107.61 -25.02
CA VAL A 57 -39.20 108.98 -24.51
C VAL A 57 -38.52 110.09 -25.35
N LEU A 58 -39.31 111.14 -25.67
CA LEU A 58 -39.03 112.53 -26.13
C LEU A 58 -38.99 112.77 -27.67
N GLN A 59 -40.06 113.22 -28.35
CA GLN A 59 -40.85 114.48 -28.30
C GLN A 59 -40.15 115.69 -29.01
N VAL A 60 -40.48 115.94 -30.30
CA VAL A 60 -41.25 117.10 -30.88
C VAL A 60 -40.45 118.43 -30.90
N ASP A 61 -40.15 119.09 -32.03
CA ASP A 61 -41.08 119.92 -32.84
C ASP A 61 -40.51 120.36 -34.21
N GLY A 62 -41.38 120.59 -35.21
CA GLY A 62 -41.14 121.50 -36.35
C GLY A 62 -41.23 120.95 -37.79
N SER A 63 -42.44 120.87 -38.36
CA SER A 63 -42.75 120.60 -39.80
C SER A 63 -42.70 121.89 -40.66
N PRO A 64 -43.06 121.91 -41.98
CA PRO A 64 -43.24 120.84 -42.99
C PRO A 64 -42.63 121.14 -44.39
N SER A 65 -42.40 120.13 -45.24
CA SER A 65 -42.91 120.12 -46.64
C SER A 65 -42.55 118.87 -47.45
N SER A 66 -43.56 118.40 -48.22
CA SER A 66 -43.57 117.49 -49.38
C SER A 66 -43.33 115.98 -49.20
N SER A 67 -44.45 115.25 -49.14
CA SER A 67 -44.68 113.85 -49.59
C SER A 67 -45.11 113.88 -51.09
N PRO A 68 -45.38 112.76 -51.82
CA PRO A 68 -45.37 111.31 -51.49
C PRO A 68 -44.64 110.45 -52.57
N ARG A 69 -44.48 109.11 -52.55
CA ARG A 69 -45.48 108.04 -52.44
C ARG A 69 -44.83 106.65 -52.66
N ALA A 70 -45.35 105.63 -51.97
CA ALA A 70 -45.34 104.17 -52.28
C ALA A 70 -43.99 103.42 -52.19
N SER A 71 -43.84 102.28 -51.50
CA SER A 71 -44.76 101.15 -51.34
C SER A 71 -44.50 100.43 -50.01
N ALA A 72 -45.51 100.40 -49.15
CA ALA A 72 -45.60 99.53 -47.99
C ALA A 72 -46.48 98.34 -48.37
N VAL A 73 -45.90 97.24 -48.84
CA VAL A 73 -46.53 95.91 -48.90
C VAL A 73 -45.44 94.83 -48.85
N SER A 74 -45.14 94.28 -47.67
CA SER A 74 -44.76 92.87 -47.39
C SER A 74 -44.00 92.72 -46.06
N SER A 75 -44.55 93.21 -44.94
CA SER A 75 -43.99 92.97 -43.60
C SER A 75 -45.07 92.66 -42.57
N LEU A 76 -45.97 91.74 -42.93
CA LEU A 76 -46.90 91.11 -41.99
C LEU A 76 -46.82 89.58 -42.16
N LEU A 77 -45.68 89.02 -41.75
CA LEU A 77 -45.63 87.66 -41.23
C LEU A 77 -45.39 87.81 -39.71
N CYS A 78 -46.29 87.25 -38.91
CA CYS A 78 -46.38 87.48 -37.47
C CYS A 78 -45.09 87.07 -36.71
N PRO A 79 -44.52 87.92 -35.82
CA PRO A 79 -43.36 87.58 -34.99
C PRO A 79 -43.58 86.39 -34.04
N SER A 80 -44.84 86.05 -33.77
CA SER A 80 -45.22 84.94 -32.88
C SER A 80 -44.95 83.56 -33.47
N GLN A 81 -44.93 83.42 -34.81
CA GLN A 81 -44.76 82.13 -35.46
C GLN A 81 -43.28 81.74 -35.54
N GLU A 82 -42.38 82.70 -35.77
CA GLU A 82 -40.93 82.49 -35.74
C GLU A 82 -40.42 82.19 -34.32
N GLN A 83 -40.87 82.94 -33.30
CA GLN A 83 -40.54 82.65 -31.90
C GLN A 83 -41.04 81.26 -31.44
N ALA A 84 -42.21 80.83 -31.89
CA ALA A 84 -42.73 79.50 -31.57
C ALA A 84 -41.90 78.38 -32.22
N ILE A 85 -41.45 78.57 -33.46
CA ILE A 85 -40.58 77.62 -34.16
C ILE A 85 -39.22 77.52 -33.45
N GLU A 86 -38.66 78.65 -33.00
CA GLU A 86 -37.38 78.69 -32.29
C GLU A 86 -37.45 78.03 -30.89
N VAL A 87 -38.57 78.19 -30.18
CA VAL A 87 -38.80 77.49 -28.90
C VAL A 87 -38.96 75.97 -29.11
N LEU A 88 -39.63 75.55 -30.19
CA LEU A 88 -39.77 74.13 -30.53
C LEU A 88 -38.43 73.50 -30.93
N THR A 89 -37.60 74.18 -31.72
CA THR A 89 -36.26 73.67 -32.07
C THR A 89 -35.35 73.62 -30.86
N ARG A 90 -35.40 74.61 -29.97
CA ARG A 90 -34.67 74.59 -28.69
C ARG A 90 -35.10 73.42 -27.80
N SER A 91 -36.41 73.20 -27.64
CA SER A 91 -36.93 72.07 -26.87
C SER A 91 -36.51 70.73 -27.46
N SER A 92 -36.47 70.61 -28.79
CA SER A 92 -35.96 69.41 -29.48
C SER A 92 -34.47 69.17 -29.19
N LEU A 93 -33.65 70.22 -29.27
CA LEU A 93 -32.21 70.15 -28.98
C LEU A 93 -31.92 69.82 -27.51
N GLU A 94 -32.71 70.35 -26.57
CA GLU A 94 -32.58 70.03 -25.14
C GLU A 94 -32.90 68.55 -24.84
N VAL A 95 -33.92 67.99 -25.52
CA VAL A 95 -34.24 66.55 -25.42
C VAL A 95 -33.13 65.69 -26.02
N GLU A 96 -32.57 66.08 -27.15
CA GLU A 96 -31.46 65.38 -27.81
C GLU A 96 -30.18 65.44 -26.96
N LEU A 97 -29.87 66.59 -26.37
CA LEU A 97 -28.75 66.74 -25.44
C LEU A 97 -28.94 65.85 -24.21
N ALA A 98 -30.14 65.83 -23.61
CA ALA A 98 -30.43 64.95 -22.49
C ALA A 98 -30.36 63.45 -22.88
N ALA A 99 -30.70 63.10 -24.12
CA ALA A 99 -30.51 61.74 -24.64
C ALA A 99 -29.02 61.39 -24.77
N LYS A 100 -28.22 62.30 -25.31
CA LYS A 100 -26.76 62.13 -25.44
C LYS A 100 -26.04 62.09 -24.09
N GLU A 101 -26.48 62.87 -23.11
CA GLU A 101 -25.94 62.82 -21.75
C GLU A 101 -26.22 61.46 -21.07
N ARG A 102 -27.40 60.87 -21.29
CA ARG A 102 -27.68 59.50 -20.82
C ARG A 102 -26.82 58.46 -21.53
N GLU A 103 -26.62 58.62 -22.85
CA GLU A 103 -25.74 57.73 -23.63
C GLU A 103 -24.29 57.81 -23.14
N ILE A 104 -23.77 59.00 -22.87
CA ILE A 104 -22.42 59.20 -22.30
C ILE A 104 -22.33 58.56 -20.92
N ALA A 105 -23.32 58.77 -20.04
CA ALA A 105 -23.32 58.14 -18.71
C ALA A 105 -23.29 56.62 -18.79
N GLN A 106 -24.05 56.03 -19.71
CA GLN A 106 -24.05 54.58 -19.95
C GLN A 106 -22.71 54.08 -20.50
N LEU A 107 -22.11 54.79 -21.46
CA LEU A 107 -20.79 54.44 -22.00
C LEU A 107 -19.69 54.51 -20.93
N VAL A 108 -19.76 55.50 -20.03
CA VAL A 108 -18.81 55.62 -18.91
C VAL A 108 -18.96 54.44 -17.94
N GLU A 109 -20.19 54.02 -17.62
CA GLU A 109 -20.44 52.84 -16.79
C GLU A 109 -19.92 51.56 -17.46
N ASP A 110 -20.14 51.41 -18.77
CA ASP A 110 -19.62 50.29 -19.55
C ASP A 110 -18.09 50.25 -19.59
N VAL A 111 -17.42 51.38 -19.76
CA VAL A 111 -15.96 51.49 -19.71
C VAL A 111 -15.45 51.10 -18.32
N GLN A 112 -16.06 51.60 -17.24
CA GLN A 112 -15.67 51.23 -15.88
C GLN A 112 -15.86 49.74 -15.61
N ARG A 113 -16.97 49.16 -16.07
CA ARG A 113 -17.25 47.72 -15.94
C ARG A 113 -16.24 46.88 -16.72
N LEU A 114 -15.91 47.28 -17.96
CA LEU A 114 -14.90 46.60 -18.77
C LEU A 114 -13.50 46.72 -18.16
N GLN A 115 -13.13 47.89 -17.63
CA GLN A 115 -11.87 48.08 -16.91
C GLN A 115 -11.77 47.17 -15.68
N ALA A 116 -12.83 47.07 -14.87
CA ALA A 116 -12.88 46.17 -13.72
C ALA A 116 -12.80 44.69 -14.11
N SER A 117 -13.42 44.31 -15.23
CA SER A 117 -13.30 42.95 -15.77
C SER A 117 -11.87 42.65 -16.22
N LEU A 118 -11.23 43.61 -16.89
CA LEU A 118 -9.86 43.50 -17.39
C LEU A 118 -8.84 43.41 -16.24
N THR A 119 -8.98 44.22 -15.19
CA THR A 119 -8.11 44.12 -14.00
C THR A 119 -8.28 42.77 -13.32
N LYS A 120 -9.52 42.31 -13.14
CA LYS A 120 -9.79 40.98 -12.56
C LYS A 120 -9.18 39.85 -13.39
N LEU A 121 -9.27 39.93 -14.73
CA LEU A 121 -8.65 38.93 -15.61
C LEU A 121 -7.12 38.96 -15.51
N ARG A 122 -6.52 40.15 -15.42
CA ARG A 122 -5.06 40.32 -15.20
C ARG A 122 -4.61 39.77 -13.86
N GLU A 123 -5.35 40.01 -12.79
CA GLU A 123 -5.03 39.46 -11.45
C GLU A 123 -5.15 37.93 -11.43
N ASN A 124 -6.23 37.40 -12.03
CA ASN A 124 -6.43 35.96 -12.14
C ASN A 124 -5.30 35.30 -12.94
N SER A 125 -4.94 35.85 -14.11
CA SER A 125 -3.85 35.29 -14.92
C SER A 125 -2.49 35.40 -14.22
N ALA A 126 -2.19 36.52 -13.56
CA ALA A 126 -0.97 36.68 -12.77
C ALA A 126 -0.89 35.65 -11.62
N SER A 127 -2.00 35.42 -10.92
CA SER A 127 -2.07 34.40 -9.86
C SER A 127 -1.84 32.98 -10.40
N GLN A 128 -2.40 32.67 -11.57
CA GLN A 128 -2.24 31.37 -12.22
C GLN A 128 -0.80 31.16 -12.71
N ILE A 129 -0.17 32.19 -13.27
CA ILE A 129 1.24 32.16 -13.66
C ILE A 129 2.11 31.88 -12.43
N SER A 130 1.91 32.61 -11.33
CA SER A 130 2.67 32.40 -10.10
C SER A 130 2.51 30.98 -9.53
N GLN A 131 1.29 30.43 -9.56
CA GLN A 131 1.04 29.04 -9.15
C GLN A 131 1.78 28.03 -10.04
N LEU A 132 1.72 28.20 -11.36
CA LEU A 132 2.42 27.33 -12.31
C LEU A 132 3.94 27.41 -12.16
N GLU A 133 4.49 28.61 -11.95
CA GLU A 133 5.91 28.82 -11.67
C GLU A 133 6.35 28.13 -10.38
N GLN A 134 5.54 28.23 -9.31
CA GLN A 134 5.82 27.54 -8.05
C GLN A 134 5.79 26.01 -8.23
N GLN A 135 4.83 25.48 -8.98
CA GLN A 135 4.76 24.05 -9.29
C GLN A 135 5.95 23.59 -10.12
N LEU A 136 6.36 24.38 -11.12
CA LEU A 136 7.52 24.09 -11.97
C LEU A 136 8.82 24.09 -11.14
N ASN A 137 8.98 25.05 -10.22
CA ASN A 137 10.11 25.09 -9.31
C ASN A 137 10.13 23.89 -8.34
N ALA A 138 8.97 23.51 -7.79
CA ALA A 138 8.85 22.33 -6.94
C ALA A 138 9.22 21.04 -7.71
N LYS A 139 8.71 20.88 -8.94
CA LYS A 139 9.03 19.73 -9.80
C LYS A 139 10.52 19.70 -10.17
N ASN A 140 11.12 20.84 -10.53
CA ASN A 140 12.55 20.93 -10.79
C ASN A 140 13.40 20.59 -9.56
N SER A 141 12.98 20.98 -8.35
CA SER A 141 13.64 20.57 -7.12
C SER A 141 13.56 19.05 -6.90
N THR A 142 12.40 18.43 -7.15
CA THR A 142 12.27 16.97 -7.02
C THR A 142 13.09 16.22 -8.07
N LEU A 143 13.17 16.74 -9.29
CA LEU A 143 14.02 16.17 -10.35
C LEU A 143 15.49 16.20 -9.95
N LYS A 144 15.99 17.34 -9.46
CA LYS A 144 17.37 17.44 -8.97
C LYS A 144 17.66 16.46 -7.84
N GLN A 145 16.73 16.29 -6.90
CA GLN A 145 16.89 15.29 -5.81
C GLN A 145 16.92 13.86 -6.34
N LEU A 146 16.09 13.53 -7.33
CA LEU A 146 16.07 12.20 -7.95
C LEU A 146 17.34 11.95 -8.78
N GLU A 147 17.83 12.96 -9.51
CA GLU A 147 19.09 12.90 -10.25
C GLU A 147 20.28 12.69 -9.30
N GLU A 148 20.30 13.39 -8.15
CA GLU A 148 21.33 13.21 -7.13
C GLU A 148 21.29 11.81 -6.51
N LYS A 149 20.09 11.30 -6.20
CA LYS A 149 19.92 9.91 -5.73
C LYS A 149 20.37 8.89 -6.77
N LEU A 150 20.03 9.10 -8.04
CA LEU A 150 20.43 8.22 -9.14
C LEU A 150 21.96 8.22 -9.30
N LYS A 151 22.60 9.39 -9.22
CA LYS A 151 24.06 9.52 -9.25
C LYS A 151 24.71 8.89 -8.02
N GLY A 152 24.10 9.03 -6.84
CA GLY A 152 24.55 8.36 -5.62
C GLY A 152 24.42 6.84 -5.65
N GLN A 153 23.63 6.30 -6.59
CA GLN A 153 23.47 4.85 -6.84
C GLN A 153 24.26 4.38 -8.08
N ALA A 154 25.19 5.18 -8.60
CA ALA A 154 25.95 4.84 -9.80
C ALA A 154 26.84 3.60 -9.62
N ASP A 155 27.22 3.28 -8.38
CA ASP A 155 28.02 2.12 -7.97
C ASP A 155 27.22 0.83 -7.82
N TYR A 156 25.89 0.85 -7.98
CA TYR A 156 25.03 -0.32 -7.80
C TYR A 156 25.45 -1.52 -8.67
N GLU A 157 25.82 -1.29 -9.93
CA GLU A 157 26.27 -2.37 -10.82
C GLU A 157 27.67 -2.90 -10.47
N GLU A 158 28.52 -2.08 -9.84
CA GLU A 158 29.82 -2.52 -9.33
C GLU A 158 29.64 -3.38 -8.07
N VAL A 159 28.87 -2.90 -7.09
CA VAL A 159 28.52 -3.66 -5.87
C VAL A 159 27.80 -4.97 -6.22
N LYS A 160 26.92 -4.97 -7.22
CA LYS A 160 26.24 -6.18 -7.70
C LYS A 160 27.20 -7.17 -8.35
N LYS A 161 28.20 -6.70 -9.10
CA LYS A 161 29.27 -7.56 -9.64
C LYS A 161 30.10 -8.14 -8.52
N GLU A 162 30.56 -7.33 -7.57
CA GLU A 162 31.32 -7.79 -6.41
C GLU A 162 30.53 -8.85 -5.61
N LEU A 163 29.25 -8.58 -5.33
CA LEU A 163 28.36 -9.52 -4.66
C LEU A 163 28.19 -10.82 -5.44
N ASN A 164 28.09 -10.75 -6.78
CA ASN A 164 28.00 -11.95 -7.61
C ASN A 164 29.32 -12.72 -7.64
N THR A 165 30.47 -12.04 -7.62
CA THR A 165 31.79 -12.69 -7.50
C THR A 165 31.95 -13.37 -6.14
N LEU A 166 31.57 -12.72 -5.04
CA LEU A 166 31.53 -13.31 -3.70
C LEU A 166 30.59 -14.52 -3.66
N LYS A 167 29.38 -14.39 -4.24
CA LYS A 167 28.44 -15.49 -4.38
C LYS A 167 29.05 -16.67 -5.14
N SER A 168 29.76 -16.40 -6.23
CA SER A 168 30.42 -17.45 -7.01
C SER A 168 31.63 -18.07 -6.30
N MET A 169 32.34 -17.33 -5.45
CA MET A 169 33.50 -17.82 -4.71
C MET A 169 33.09 -18.63 -3.47
N GLU A 170 32.05 -18.19 -2.76
CA GLU A 170 31.58 -18.82 -1.51
C GLU A 170 30.63 -20.00 -1.76
N PHE A 171 29.92 -20.01 -2.89
CA PHE A 171 28.95 -21.06 -3.26
C PHE A 171 29.29 -21.80 -4.55
N ALA A 172 30.54 -21.75 -5.03
CA ALA A 172 30.97 -22.68 -6.07
C ALA A 172 30.80 -24.12 -5.56
N PRO A 173 29.99 -24.97 -6.23
CA PRO A 173 29.92 -26.37 -5.87
C PRO A 173 31.28 -27.00 -6.13
N SER A 174 31.86 -27.60 -5.10
CA SER A 174 33.00 -28.51 -5.26
C SER A 174 32.52 -29.67 -6.12
N GLU A 175 32.92 -29.62 -7.38
CA GLU A 175 32.70 -30.61 -8.45
C GLU A 175 31.28 -30.67 -9.06
N GLY A 176 31.21 -30.31 -10.35
CA GLY A 176 30.38 -31.01 -11.33
C GLY A 176 28.86 -30.82 -11.27
N ALA A 177 28.35 -29.61 -11.51
CA ALA A 177 27.00 -29.44 -12.08
C ALA A 177 26.87 -28.09 -12.81
N GLY A 178 26.38 -28.14 -14.05
CA GLY A 178 26.41 -27.04 -15.01
C GLY A 178 25.64 -25.78 -14.58
N THR A 179 26.25 -24.64 -14.89
CA THR A 179 25.71 -23.36 -15.45
C THR A 179 24.26 -22.88 -15.22
N GLN A 180 23.42 -23.46 -14.35
CA GLN A 180 22.04 -23.01 -14.12
C GLN A 180 21.65 -22.69 -12.67
N ASP A 181 22.52 -22.89 -11.68
CA ASP A 181 22.14 -22.73 -10.27
C ASP A 181 22.34 -21.31 -9.69
N SER A 182 22.70 -20.32 -10.51
CA SER A 182 22.90 -18.93 -10.07
C SER A 182 21.61 -18.23 -9.59
N THR A 183 20.44 -18.82 -9.85
CA THR A 183 19.10 -18.32 -9.49
C THR A 183 18.64 -18.66 -8.08
N LYS A 184 19.33 -19.54 -7.34
CA LYS A 184 18.96 -19.82 -5.95
C LYS A 184 19.22 -18.56 -5.10
N PRO A 185 18.23 -18.09 -4.30
CA PRO A 185 18.41 -16.95 -3.43
C PRO A 185 19.51 -17.25 -2.40
N LEU A 186 20.29 -16.23 -2.03
CA LEU A 186 21.44 -16.35 -1.13
C LEU A 186 21.08 -17.06 0.18
N GLU A 187 19.88 -16.80 0.70
CA GLU A 187 19.34 -17.46 1.89
C GLU A 187 19.25 -18.99 1.74
N VAL A 188 18.86 -19.49 0.57
CA VAL A 188 18.75 -20.95 0.32
C VAL A 188 20.13 -21.58 0.23
N LEU A 189 21.09 -20.94 -0.43
CA LEU A 189 22.47 -21.43 -0.53
C LEU A 189 23.16 -21.42 0.85
N LEU A 190 22.95 -20.36 1.64
CA LEU A 190 23.42 -20.28 3.02
C LEU A 190 22.80 -21.35 3.90
N LEU A 191 21.50 -21.59 3.78
CA LEU A 191 20.81 -22.66 4.53
C LEU A 191 21.32 -24.05 4.13
N GLU A 192 21.53 -24.30 2.84
CA GLU A 192 22.06 -25.57 2.34
C GLU A 192 23.50 -25.82 2.84
N LYS A 193 24.35 -24.79 2.80
CA LYS A 193 25.71 -24.88 3.35
C LYS A 193 25.72 -25.00 4.86
N ASN A 194 24.87 -24.27 5.58
CA ASN A 194 24.73 -24.40 7.03
C ASN A 194 24.27 -25.81 7.41
N ARG A 195 23.30 -26.37 6.68
CA ARG A 195 22.84 -27.76 6.87
C ARG A 195 23.94 -28.76 6.57
N SER A 196 24.74 -28.55 5.53
CA SER A 196 25.90 -29.38 5.19
C SER A 196 26.97 -29.34 6.29
N LEU A 197 27.34 -28.14 6.77
CA LEU A 197 28.30 -27.97 7.88
C LEU A 197 27.78 -28.53 9.21
N GLN A 198 26.47 -28.44 9.46
CA GLN A 198 25.84 -29.08 10.62
C GLN A 198 25.90 -30.61 10.53
N SER A 199 25.64 -31.16 9.34
CA SER A 199 25.78 -32.60 9.08
C SER A 199 27.21 -33.05 9.32
N GLU A 200 28.19 -32.38 8.72
CA GLU A 200 29.62 -32.67 8.92
C GLU A 200 30.05 -32.56 10.39
N ASN A 201 29.60 -31.51 11.10
CA ASN A 201 29.84 -31.37 12.55
C ASN A 201 29.22 -32.53 13.35
N ALA A 202 28.03 -32.99 13.00
CA ALA A 202 27.41 -34.13 13.66
C ALA A 202 28.23 -35.41 13.43
N THR A 203 28.70 -35.64 12.21
CA THR A 203 29.56 -36.79 11.89
C THR A 203 30.89 -36.73 12.65
N LEU A 204 31.53 -35.56 12.71
CA LEU A 204 32.76 -35.35 13.47
C LEU A 204 32.56 -35.51 14.98
N ARG A 205 31.40 -35.13 15.52
CA ARG A 205 31.06 -35.36 16.92
C ARG A 205 30.91 -36.85 17.23
N ILE A 206 30.26 -37.60 16.35
CA ILE A 206 30.11 -39.06 16.50
C ILE A 206 31.48 -39.72 16.45
N SER A 207 32.32 -39.41 15.44
CA SER A 207 33.65 -40.01 15.32
C SER A 207 34.56 -39.66 16.50
N ASN A 208 34.48 -38.43 17.02
CA ASN A 208 35.24 -38.04 18.21
C ASN A 208 34.75 -38.77 19.47
N SER A 209 33.43 -38.96 19.63
CA SER A 209 32.86 -39.78 20.71
C SER A 209 33.32 -41.23 20.61
N ASP A 210 33.31 -41.82 19.41
CA ASP A 210 33.75 -43.20 19.17
C ASP A 210 35.25 -43.36 19.46
N LEU A 211 36.08 -42.43 18.98
CA LEU A 211 37.52 -42.42 19.27
C LEU A 211 37.80 -42.25 20.76
N SER A 212 37.08 -41.36 21.44
CA SER A 212 37.19 -41.19 22.89
C SER A 212 36.77 -42.46 23.64
N GLY A 213 35.72 -43.14 23.19
CA GLY A 213 35.30 -44.43 23.74
C GLY A 213 36.37 -45.51 23.59
N ARG A 214 36.95 -45.64 22.39
CA ARG A 214 38.07 -46.57 22.14
C ARG A 214 39.30 -46.25 22.97
N CYS A 215 39.60 -44.96 23.20
CA CYS A 215 40.70 -44.56 24.07
C CYS A 215 40.44 -44.97 25.53
N ALA A 216 39.22 -44.79 26.04
CA ALA A 216 38.84 -45.21 27.38
C ALA A 216 38.90 -46.75 27.54
N GLU A 217 38.43 -47.50 26.55
CA GLU A 217 38.50 -48.97 26.54
C GLU A 217 39.95 -49.47 26.53
N LEU A 218 40.80 -48.89 25.67
CA LEU A 218 42.24 -49.19 25.67
C LEU A 218 42.91 -48.84 27.00
N GLN A 219 42.50 -47.74 27.65
CA GLN A 219 42.98 -47.35 28.96
C GLN A 219 42.59 -48.38 30.03
N ILE A 220 41.35 -48.89 30.01
CA ILE A 220 40.90 -49.96 30.91
C ILE A 220 41.76 -51.22 30.71
N HIS A 221 41.92 -51.68 29.47
CA HIS A 221 42.76 -52.85 29.18
C HIS A 221 44.21 -52.67 29.63
N LEU A 222 44.77 -51.47 29.48
CA LEU A 222 46.12 -51.17 29.96
C LEU A 222 46.19 -51.25 31.48
N THR A 223 45.19 -50.71 32.20
CA THR A 223 45.14 -50.81 33.67
C THR A 223 44.97 -52.26 34.15
N GLU A 224 44.14 -53.06 33.48
CA GLU A 224 43.96 -54.49 33.80
C GLU A 224 45.22 -55.29 33.54
N ALA A 225 45.88 -55.08 32.40
CA ALA A 225 47.15 -55.72 32.07
C ALA A 225 48.25 -55.34 33.08
N THR A 226 48.28 -54.08 33.49
CA THR A 226 49.22 -53.59 34.52
C THR A 226 48.93 -54.23 35.88
N ALA A 227 47.67 -54.34 36.29
CA ALA A 227 47.27 -55.00 37.54
C ALA A 227 47.68 -56.49 37.54
N LYS A 228 47.42 -57.21 36.44
CA LYS A 228 47.86 -58.61 36.28
C LYS A 228 49.38 -58.74 36.33
N ALA A 229 50.12 -57.82 35.73
CA ALA A 229 51.58 -57.82 35.80
C ALA A 229 52.10 -57.59 37.23
N VAL A 230 51.42 -56.76 38.03
CA VAL A 230 51.73 -56.58 39.46
C VAL A 230 51.44 -57.85 40.26
N GLU A 231 50.25 -58.44 40.08
CA GLU A 231 49.88 -59.70 40.76
C GLU A 231 50.86 -60.83 40.44
N GLN A 232 51.26 -60.98 39.16
CA GLN A 232 52.27 -61.95 38.75
C GLN A 232 53.63 -61.69 39.42
N LYS A 233 54.07 -60.42 39.51
CA LYS A 233 55.32 -60.08 40.20
C LYS A 233 55.27 -60.41 41.69
N GLU A 234 54.15 -60.15 42.37
CA GLU A 234 53.97 -60.52 43.77
C GLU A 234 53.97 -62.03 43.97
N LEU A 235 53.29 -62.78 43.08
CA LEU A 235 53.27 -64.24 43.14
C LEU A 235 54.67 -64.82 42.93
N ILE A 236 55.43 -64.31 41.96
CA ILE A 236 56.82 -64.71 41.72
C ILE A 236 57.66 -64.41 42.97
N ALA A 237 57.55 -63.23 43.58
CA ALA A 237 58.29 -62.90 44.79
C ALA A 237 57.95 -63.83 45.97
N ARG A 238 56.68 -64.20 46.13
CA ARG A 238 56.26 -65.20 47.14
C ARG A 238 56.84 -66.58 46.84
N LEU A 239 56.79 -67.02 45.59
CA LEU A 239 57.39 -68.30 45.17
C LEU A 239 58.90 -68.31 45.39
N GLU A 240 59.59 -67.21 45.08
CA GLU A 240 61.03 -67.07 45.34
C GLU A 240 61.33 -67.12 46.86
N GLN A 241 60.50 -66.48 47.68
CA GLN A 241 60.61 -66.55 49.13
C GLN A 241 60.37 -67.98 49.66
N ASP A 242 59.31 -68.64 49.20
CA ASP A 242 58.98 -70.02 49.58
C ASP A 242 60.08 -70.99 49.15
N LEU A 243 60.61 -70.85 47.92
CA LEU A 243 61.77 -71.61 47.45
C LEU A 243 63.02 -71.36 48.27
N SER A 244 63.30 -70.10 48.65
CA SER A 244 64.43 -69.79 49.53
C SER A 244 64.27 -70.43 50.92
N THR A 245 63.03 -70.52 51.41
CA THR A 245 62.70 -71.16 52.69
C THR A 245 62.88 -72.67 52.58
N ILE A 246 62.40 -73.30 51.51
CA ILE A 246 62.61 -74.73 51.25
C ILE A 246 64.09 -75.04 51.07
N GLN A 247 64.84 -74.24 50.32
CA GLN A 247 66.29 -74.42 50.14
C GLN A 247 67.07 -74.23 51.46
N SER A 248 66.56 -73.43 52.39
CA SER A 248 67.13 -73.30 53.74
C SER A 248 66.80 -74.49 54.66
N ILE A 249 65.68 -75.17 54.43
CA ILE A 249 65.24 -76.37 55.19
C ILE A 249 65.87 -77.65 54.61
N GLN A 250 66.09 -77.69 53.30
CA GLN A 250 66.72 -78.79 52.57
C GLN A 250 68.24 -78.57 52.48
N ARG A 251 68.91 -78.54 53.64
CA ARG A 251 70.37 -78.71 53.68
C ARG A 251 70.77 -79.83 54.64
N PRO A 252 70.68 -81.10 54.22
CA PRO A 252 71.72 -82.06 54.49
C PRO A 252 72.75 -82.02 53.34
N ASP A 253 74.02 -82.10 53.71
CA ASP A 253 75.11 -82.34 52.77
C ASP A 253 74.87 -83.61 51.93
N ALA A 254 75.52 -83.65 50.77
CA ALA A 254 75.88 -84.80 49.94
C ALA A 254 75.11 -85.06 48.63
N GLU A 255 75.96 -85.39 47.64
CA GLU A 255 75.80 -86.01 46.33
C GLU A 255 74.55 -86.86 46.07
N GLY A 256 74.13 -86.89 44.79
CA GLY A 256 73.64 -88.12 44.17
C GLY A 256 72.24 -88.07 43.53
N ALA A 257 72.24 -88.19 42.20
CA ALA A 257 71.36 -89.00 41.35
C ALA A 257 69.82 -88.99 41.48
N SER A 258 69.23 -88.76 40.30
CA SER A 258 68.11 -89.48 39.66
C SER A 258 66.66 -89.30 40.16
N GLU A 259 65.86 -88.94 39.15
CA GLU A 259 64.57 -89.55 38.76
C GLU A 259 63.22 -89.10 39.35
N GLN A 260 62.33 -88.85 38.38
CA GLN A 260 60.92 -89.23 38.29
C GLN A 260 59.85 -88.45 39.06
N GLY A 261 58.96 -87.84 38.25
CA GLY A 261 57.55 -88.21 38.29
C GLY A 261 56.64 -87.30 39.09
N LEU A 262 55.79 -86.51 38.41
CA LEU A 262 54.41 -86.27 38.87
C LEU A 262 53.50 -85.71 37.75
N GLU A 263 52.89 -86.63 36.99
CA GLU A 263 51.54 -86.42 36.47
C GLU A 263 50.58 -86.33 37.66
N LYS A 264 49.91 -85.19 37.84
CA LYS A 264 48.60 -85.10 38.52
C LYS A 264 48.00 -83.71 38.29
N ILE A 265 47.16 -83.63 37.26
CA ILE A 265 46.22 -82.52 37.08
C ILE A 265 44.89 -82.98 37.69
N PRO A 266 44.34 -82.29 38.71
CA PRO A 266 43.02 -82.60 39.26
C PRO A 266 41.89 -82.26 38.27
N GLU A 267 40.84 -83.09 38.26
CA GLU A 267 39.65 -83.06 37.39
C GLU A 267 38.56 -81.96 37.58
N PRO A 268 38.65 -80.89 38.40
CA PRO A 268 37.50 -79.96 38.55
C PRO A 268 37.19 -79.00 37.38
N ILE A 269 37.95 -79.00 36.27
CA ILE A 269 37.83 -77.92 35.24
C ILE A 269 36.91 -78.31 34.07
N LYS A 270 36.40 -79.55 34.01
CA LYS A 270 35.51 -80.00 32.93
C LYS A 270 34.04 -79.60 33.07
N GLU A 271 33.61 -79.14 34.25
CA GLU A 271 32.19 -78.94 34.54
C GLU A 271 31.67 -77.50 34.32
N ALA A 272 32.55 -76.50 34.19
CA ALA A 272 32.14 -75.10 34.06
C ALA A 272 31.76 -74.68 32.62
N THR A 273 32.09 -75.49 31.60
CA THR A 273 31.96 -75.10 30.18
C THR A 273 30.68 -75.64 29.52
N ALA A 274 29.85 -76.41 30.23
CA ALA A 274 28.69 -77.10 29.66
C ALA A 274 27.35 -76.32 29.70
N LEU A 275 27.33 -75.04 30.11
CA LEU A 275 26.09 -74.26 30.26
C LEU A 275 25.79 -73.23 29.16
N PHE A 276 26.59 -73.14 28.08
CA PHE A 276 26.43 -72.06 27.09
C PHE A 276 25.92 -72.47 25.70
N TYR A 277 25.70 -73.75 25.40
CA TYR A 277 25.10 -74.18 24.13
C TYR A 277 23.96 -75.17 24.36
N GLY A 278 22.74 -74.64 24.34
CA GLY A 278 21.53 -75.46 24.33
C GLY A 278 21.31 -76.18 22.99
N PRO A 279 20.72 -77.37 22.98
CA PRO A 279 20.01 -77.89 21.82
C PRO A 279 18.53 -77.51 21.91
N SER A 280 18.00 -77.06 20.78
CA SER A 280 16.57 -77.00 20.51
C SER A 280 15.92 -78.37 20.76
N MET A 281 14.89 -78.43 21.60
CA MET A 281 13.84 -79.44 21.47
C MET A 281 12.50 -78.91 21.96
N SER A 282 11.51 -79.18 21.12
CA SER A 282 10.07 -79.15 21.33
C SER A 282 9.66 -79.62 22.73
N SER A 283 8.75 -78.88 23.39
CA SER A 283 8.07 -79.34 24.60
C SER A 283 6.57 -79.05 24.55
N SER A 284 5.82 -79.99 23.99
CA SER A 284 4.57 -80.42 24.63
C SER A 284 4.99 -81.32 25.79
N GLY A 285 5.12 -80.73 26.98
CA GLY A 285 5.53 -81.43 28.18
C GLY A 285 5.37 -80.51 29.38
N THR A 286 4.53 -80.91 30.32
CA THR A 286 4.26 -80.20 31.57
C THR A 286 5.57 -79.90 32.31
N LEU A 287 5.90 -78.62 32.45
CA LEU A 287 7.07 -78.15 33.20
C LEU A 287 6.88 -78.47 34.71
N PRO A 288 7.92 -78.95 35.41
CA PRO A 288 7.85 -79.16 36.85
C PRO A 288 7.60 -77.83 37.59
N GLU A 289 6.67 -77.81 38.55
CA GLU A 289 6.15 -76.60 39.23
C GLU A 289 7.25 -75.63 39.69
N GLY A 290 8.38 -76.13 40.22
CA GLY A 290 9.48 -75.29 40.70
C GLY A 290 10.22 -74.47 39.63
N GLN A 291 10.22 -74.89 38.35
CA GLN A 291 10.83 -74.10 37.27
C GLN A 291 9.90 -72.97 36.81
N VAL A 292 8.59 -73.21 36.89
CA VAL A 292 7.55 -72.22 36.57
C VAL A 292 7.54 -71.12 37.64
N ASP A 293 7.68 -71.48 38.92
CA ASP A 293 7.78 -70.53 40.04
C ASP A 293 9.03 -69.65 39.93
N SER A 294 10.16 -70.22 39.50
CA SER A 294 11.40 -69.47 39.30
C SER A 294 11.30 -68.48 38.12
N LEU A 295 10.69 -68.91 37.00
CA LEU A 295 10.41 -68.02 35.87
C LEU A 295 9.41 -66.92 36.22
N LEU A 296 8.34 -67.24 36.96
CA LEU A 296 7.37 -66.27 37.45
C LEU A 296 8.01 -65.27 38.42
N SER A 297 8.92 -65.72 39.29
CA SER A 297 9.70 -64.85 40.18
C SER A 297 10.58 -63.87 39.39
N ILE A 298 11.32 -64.36 38.40
CA ILE A 298 12.16 -63.50 37.53
C ILE A 298 11.30 -62.49 36.77
N ILE A 299 10.20 -62.92 36.14
CA ILE A 299 9.28 -62.04 35.40
C ILE A 299 8.63 -61.02 36.33
N SER A 300 8.24 -61.42 37.55
CA SER A 300 7.69 -60.51 38.55
C SER A 300 8.70 -59.45 38.96
N SER A 301 9.97 -59.82 39.15
CA SER A 301 11.05 -58.90 39.50
C SER A 301 11.37 -57.93 38.35
N GLN A 302 11.35 -58.42 37.11
CA GLN A 302 11.54 -57.58 35.93
C GLN A 302 10.38 -56.59 35.77
N ARG A 303 9.14 -57.06 35.92
CA ARG A 303 7.94 -56.21 35.90
C ARG A 303 7.99 -55.13 36.97
N GLU A 304 8.47 -55.46 38.17
CA GLU A 304 8.59 -54.49 39.26
C GLU A 304 9.69 -53.45 38.99
N ARG A 305 10.82 -53.86 38.42
CA ARG A 305 11.87 -52.92 37.96
C ARG A 305 11.38 -51.99 36.86
N PHE A 306 10.64 -52.51 35.87
CA PHE A 306 10.04 -51.69 34.83
C PHE A 306 8.98 -50.75 35.38
N ARG A 307 8.15 -51.20 36.33
CA ARG A 307 7.18 -50.33 37.02
C ARG A 307 7.88 -49.18 37.75
N THR A 308 8.94 -49.49 38.49
CA THR A 308 9.74 -48.49 39.23
C THR A 308 10.36 -47.47 38.28
N ARG A 309 11.04 -47.93 37.22
CA ARG A 309 11.64 -47.05 36.20
C ARG A 309 10.59 -46.20 35.49
N ASN A 310 9.41 -46.74 35.21
CA ASN A 310 8.33 -45.98 34.58
C ASN A 310 7.77 -44.91 35.53
N GLN A 311 7.65 -45.20 36.83
CA GLN A 311 7.28 -44.20 37.84
C GLN A 311 8.33 -43.09 37.98
N GLU A 312 9.63 -43.44 37.95
CA GLU A 312 10.73 -42.47 37.95
C GLU A 312 10.68 -41.57 36.71
N LEU A 313 10.52 -42.14 35.51
CA LEU A 313 10.40 -41.38 34.27
C LEU A 313 9.15 -40.49 34.26
N GLU A 314 8.03 -40.96 34.79
CA GLU A 314 6.83 -40.12 34.96
C GLU A 314 7.08 -38.97 35.95
N ALA A 315 7.82 -39.19 37.03
CA ALA A 315 8.19 -38.15 37.99
C ALA A 315 9.14 -37.11 37.37
N GLU A 316 10.17 -37.55 36.63
CA GLU A 316 11.08 -36.67 35.89
C GLU A 316 10.33 -35.84 34.84
N SER A 317 9.40 -36.45 34.11
CA SER A 317 8.54 -35.75 33.14
C SER A 317 7.70 -34.67 33.80
N ARG A 318 7.08 -34.95 34.96
CA ARG A 318 6.33 -33.97 35.74
C ARG A 318 7.23 -32.84 36.25
N MET A 319 8.44 -33.16 36.71
CA MET A 319 9.41 -32.16 37.16
C MET A 319 9.89 -31.25 36.02
N ALA A 320 10.17 -31.82 34.85
CA ALA A 320 10.53 -31.06 33.66
C ALA A 320 9.38 -30.14 33.23
N GLN A 321 8.13 -30.62 33.26
CA GLN A 321 6.95 -29.81 32.96
C GLN A 321 6.77 -28.66 33.96
N HIS A 322 6.97 -28.91 35.26
CA HIS A 322 6.92 -27.85 36.26
C HIS A 322 8.02 -26.79 36.02
N THR A 323 9.22 -27.22 35.63
CA THR A 323 10.34 -26.32 35.31
C THR A 323 10.03 -25.45 34.08
N ILE A 324 9.44 -26.04 33.04
CA ILE A 324 9.00 -25.30 31.84
C ILE A 324 7.96 -24.24 32.23
N GLN A 325 6.97 -24.59 33.06
CA GLN A 325 5.95 -23.64 33.51
C GLN A 325 6.55 -22.51 34.35
N ALA A 326 7.49 -22.82 35.24
CA ALA A 326 8.21 -21.81 36.02
C ALA A 326 8.98 -20.84 35.12
N LEU A 327 9.76 -21.34 34.16
CA LEU A 327 10.51 -20.52 33.20
C LEU A 327 9.58 -19.68 32.30
N GLN A 328 8.43 -20.22 31.90
CA GLN A 328 7.41 -19.45 31.17
C GLN A 328 6.86 -18.30 32.00
N SER A 329 6.55 -18.55 33.28
CA SER A 329 6.07 -17.50 34.19
C SER A 329 7.13 -16.41 34.44
N GLU A 330 8.41 -16.79 34.52
CA GLU A 330 9.52 -15.86 34.66
C GLU A 330 9.72 -15.02 33.39
N LEU A 331 9.65 -15.64 32.20
CA LEU A 331 9.67 -14.92 30.92
C LEU A 331 8.54 -13.90 30.82
N ASP A 332 7.33 -14.26 31.24
CA ASP A 332 6.18 -13.35 31.21
C ASP A 332 6.31 -12.24 32.25
N SER A 333 6.88 -12.53 33.43
CA SER A 333 7.22 -11.51 34.42
C SER A 333 8.28 -10.52 33.88
N LEU A 334 9.37 -11.02 33.31
CA LEU A 334 10.42 -10.20 32.72
C LEU A 334 9.89 -9.35 31.55
N ARG A 335 9.00 -9.91 30.71
CA ARG A 335 8.32 -9.14 29.67
C ARG A 335 7.47 -8.02 30.27
N ALA A 336 6.70 -8.30 31.31
CA ALA A 336 5.88 -7.28 31.98
C ALA A 336 6.74 -6.17 32.59
N ASP A 337 7.86 -6.52 33.20
CA ASP A 337 8.77 -5.55 33.83
C ASP A 337 9.58 -4.77 32.79
N ASN A 338 9.98 -5.39 31.67
CA ASN A 338 10.57 -4.68 30.53
C ASN A 338 9.61 -3.65 29.94
N ILE A 339 8.32 -4.00 29.81
CA ILE A 339 7.28 -3.04 29.39
C ILE A 339 7.22 -1.89 30.40
N LYS A 340 7.10 -2.16 31.71
CA LYS A 340 7.08 -1.11 32.76
C LYS A 340 8.31 -0.21 32.73
N LEU A 341 9.50 -0.79 32.50
CA LEU A 341 10.75 -0.06 32.39
C LEU A 341 10.73 0.87 31.16
N PHE A 342 10.21 0.38 30.03
CA PHE A 342 9.99 1.19 28.84
C PHE A 342 9.01 2.35 29.13
N GLU A 343 7.93 2.14 29.89
CA GLU A 343 7.03 3.23 30.29
C GLU A 343 7.76 4.32 31.08
N LYS A 344 8.64 3.91 32.02
CA LYS A 344 9.46 4.83 32.81
C LYS A 344 10.48 5.57 31.95
N ILE A 345 11.14 4.89 31.01
CA ILE A 345 12.08 5.52 30.08
C ILE A 345 11.36 6.54 29.20
N LYS A 346 10.22 6.18 28.61
CA LYS A 346 9.41 7.08 27.79
C LYS A 346 8.90 8.28 28.59
N PHE A 347 8.50 8.06 29.85
CA PHE A 347 8.13 9.15 30.77
C PHE A 347 9.30 10.09 31.05
N LEU A 348 10.51 9.57 31.25
CA LEU A 348 11.71 10.40 31.47
C LEU A 348 12.20 11.09 30.19
N GLN A 349 12.04 10.45 29.03
CA GLN A 349 12.38 10.99 27.70
C GLN A 349 11.37 12.06 27.24
N SER A 350 10.19 12.12 27.86
CA SER A 350 9.23 13.22 27.66
C SER A 350 9.73 14.56 28.24
N TYR A 351 10.79 14.56 29.06
CA TYR A 351 11.56 15.77 29.37
C TYR A 351 12.51 16.09 28.20
N PRO A 352 12.52 17.33 27.69
CA PRO A 352 13.19 17.66 26.44
C PRO A 352 14.71 17.66 26.65
N GLY A 353 15.35 16.54 26.33
CA GLY A 353 16.80 16.43 26.40
C GLY A 353 17.30 15.07 25.93
N ARG A 354 17.74 15.02 24.67
CA ARG A 354 18.57 13.96 24.06
C ARG A 354 17.81 12.82 23.37
N GLY A 355 17.51 13.02 22.09
CA GLY A 355 17.18 11.94 21.16
C GLY A 355 18.45 11.13 20.84
N ILE A 356 18.47 9.88 21.28
CA ILE A 356 19.39 8.83 20.83
C ILE A 356 18.59 7.96 19.85
N GLY A 357 19.24 7.51 18.78
CA GLY A 357 18.61 6.88 17.62
C GLY A 357 17.65 5.73 17.97
N SER A 358 16.51 5.75 17.29
CA SER A 358 15.44 4.74 17.39
C SER A 358 15.99 3.34 17.11
N ASP A 359 16.00 2.50 18.15
CA ASP A 359 16.42 1.10 18.07
C ASP A 359 15.20 0.19 17.75
N ASP A 360 15.39 -0.91 17.03
CA ASP A 360 14.29 -1.84 16.65
C ASP A 360 13.61 -2.47 17.89
N THR A 361 14.38 -2.64 18.96
CA THR A 361 13.88 -3.11 20.25
C THR A 361 12.92 -2.10 20.89
N GLU A 362 13.20 -0.80 20.75
CA GLU A 362 12.37 0.31 21.22
C GLU A 362 11.02 0.33 20.50
N LEU A 363 11.01 0.10 19.18
CA LEU A 363 9.79 0.04 18.37
C LEU A 363 8.85 -1.10 18.80
N ARG A 364 9.41 -2.29 19.12
CA ARG A 364 8.61 -3.44 19.59
C ARG A 364 7.95 -3.19 20.94
N TYR A 365 8.69 -2.64 21.90
CA TYR A 365 8.14 -2.32 23.22
C TYR A 365 7.23 -1.09 23.18
N SER A 366 7.49 -0.11 22.29
CA SER A 366 6.60 1.03 22.06
C SER A 366 5.24 0.62 21.52
N SER A 367 5.21 -0.29 20.53
CA SER A 367 3.96 -0.82 19.98
C SER A 367 3.13 -1.56 21.05
N GLN A 368 3.78 -2.41 21.87
CA GLN A 368 3.11 -3.11 22.98
C GLN A 368 2.59 -2.16 24.07
N TYR A 369 3.31 -1.08 24.33
CA TYR A 369 2.91 -0.04 25.27
C TYR A 369 1.72 0.78 24.76
N GLU A 370 1.75 1.24 23.51
CA GLU A 370 0.68 2.03 22.89
C GLU A 370 -0.62 1.23 22.76
N GLU A 371 -0.53 -0.08 22.49
CA GLU A 371 -1.70 -0.96 22.49
C GLU A 371 -2.36 -1.07 23.88
N ARG A 372 -1.57 -0.98 24.96
CA ARG A 372 -2.10 -1.00 26.34
C ARG A 372 -2.65 0.36 26.78
N LEU A 373 -2.14 1.46 26.24
CA LEU A 373 -2.47 2.81 26.68
C LEU A 373 -3.69 3.42 26.01
N ASP A 374 -4.13 2.90 24.87
CA ASP A 374 -5.35 3.36 24.21
C ASP A 374 -6.57 2.54 24.70
N PRO A 375 -7.33 3.02 25.72
CA PRO A 375 -8.54 2.36 26.19
C PRO A 375 -9.59 2.25 25.08
N PHE A 376 -9.59 3.13 24.07
CA PHE A 376 -10.52 3.09 22.95
C PHE A 376 -10.15 2.03 21.92
N SER A 377 -8.88 1.66 21.78
CA SER A 377 -8.48 0.54 20.92
C SER A 377 -9.02 -0.79 21.47
N SER A 378 -8.89 -1.01 22.79
CA SER A 378 -9.40 -2.22 23.45
C SER A 378 -10.93 -2.24 23.49
N PHE A 379 -11.56 -1.07 23.68
CA PHE A 379 -13.01 -0.92 23.62
C PHE A 379 -13.53 -1.16 22.21
N SER A 380 -12.93 -0.56 21.17
CA SER A 380 -13.36 -0.74 19.78
C SER A 380 -13.18 -2.18 19.30
N LYS A 381 -12.11 -2.87 19.73
CA LYS A 381 -11.91 -4.30 19.49
C LYS A 381 -13.03 -5.13 20.14
N ARG A 382 -13.34 -4.87 21.42
CA ARG A 382 -14.44 -5.54 22.14
C ARG A 382 -15.81 -5.21 21.54
N GLU A 383 -16.03 -3.98 21.09
CA GLU A 383 -17.28 -3.55 20.45
C GLU A 383 -17.46 -4.21 19.07
N ARG A 384 -16.41 -4.26 18.24
CA ARG A 384 -16.40 -5.00 16.98
C ARG A 384 -16.66 -6.49 17.21
N GLN A 385 -16.10 -7.06 18.28
CA GLN A 385 -16.32 -8.47 18.63
C GLN A 385 -17.74 -8.73 19.13
N ARG A 386 -18.34 -7.81 19.91
CA ARG A 386 -19.76 -7.89 20.29
C ARG A 386 -20.67 -7.78 19.08
N LYS A 387 -20.41 -6.83 18.18
CA LYS A 387 -21.14 -6.70 16.91
C LYS A 387 -21.01 -7.98 16.10
N TYR A 388 -19.78 -8.51 15.94
CA TYR A 388 -19.49 -9.77 15.26
C TYR A 388 -20.26 -10.96 15.86
N LEU A 389 -20.29 -11.09 17.18
CA LEU A 389 -21.02 -12.15 17.87
C LEU A 389 -22.54 -11.99 17.74
N GLY A 390 -23.04 -10.76 17.65
CA GLY A 390 -24.45 -10.43 17.42
C GLY A 390 -24.94 -10.62 15.98
N LEU A 391 -24.07 -10.86 15.01
CA LEU A 391 -24.47 -11.16 13.62
C LEU A 391 -25.06 -12.57 13.49
N SER A 392 -26.03 -12.69 12.59
CA SER A 392 -26.65 -13.96 12.21
C SER A 392 -25.59 -14.96 11.73
N PRO A 393 -25.76 -16.28 11.95
CA PRO A 393 -24.84 -17.31 11.45
C PRO A 393 -24.58 -17.18 9.93
N TRP A 394 -25.58 -16.78 9.16
CA TRP A 394 -25.47 -16.54 7.71
C TRP A 394 -24.64 -15.29 7.39
N ASP A 395 -24.79 -14.22 8.16
CA ASP A 395 -23.99 -13.01 8.01
C ASP A 395 -22.52 -13.25 8.40
N LYS A 396 -22.26 -14.13 9.37
CA LYS A 396 -20.90 -14.55 9.71
C LYS A 396 -20.26 -15.36 8.59
N ALA A 397 -21.03 -16.22 7.93
CA ALA A 397 -20.55 -16.99 6.78
C ALA A 397 -20.24 -16.09 5.58
N THR A 398 -21.09 -15.10 5.27
CA THR A 398 -20.84 -14.14 4.18
C THR A 398 -19.67 -13.21 4.50
N LEU A 399 -19.54 -12.74 5.75
CA LEU A 399 -18.37 -11.98 6.19
C LEU A 399 -17.09 -12.82 6.14
N GLY A 400 -17.15 -14.10 6.51
CA GLY A 400 -16.04 -15.04 6.39
C GLY A 400 -15.63 -15.25 4.93
N MET A 401 -16.60 -15.46 4.04
CA MET A 401 -16.39 -15.58 2.60
C MET A 401 -15.81 -14.29 2.00
N GLY A 402 -16.35 -13.13 2.37
CA GLY A 402 -15.84 -11.83 1.95
C GLY A 402 -14.41 -11.59 2.42
N ARG A 403 -14.09 -11.94 3.67
CA ARG A 403 -12.73 -11.81 4.20
C ARG A 403 -11.74 -12.76 3.53
N LEU A 404 -12.16 -13.98 3.17
CA LEU A 404 -11.35 -14.92 2.38
C LEU A 404 -11.05 -14.36 0.98
N ILE A 405 -12.05 -13.77 0.32
CA ILE A 405 -11.87 -13.15 -1.00
C ILE A 405 -10.96 -11.91 -0.93
N LEU A 406 -11.10 -11.08 0.12
CA LEU A 406 -10.30 -9.85 0.26
C LEU A 406 -8.89 -10.09 0.80
N SER A 407 -8.68 -11.12 1.63
CA SER A 407 -7.40 -11.40 2.28
C SER A 407 -6.35 -12.01 1.34
N ASN A 408 -6.77 -12.76 0.31
CA ASN A 408 -5.85 -13.42 -0.62
C ASN A 408 -5.82 -12.73 -1.99
N LYS A 409 -4.62 -12.37 -2.47
CA LYS A 409 -4.41 -11.77 -3.79
C LYS A 409 -4.95 -12.65 -4.92
N MET A 410 -4.82 -13.97 -4.81
CA MET A 410 -5.33 -14.92 -5.81
C MET A 410 -6.87 -14.99 -5.79
N ALA A 411 -7.47 -15.01 -4.61
CA ALA A 411 -8.94 -15.04 -4.46
C ALA A 411 -9.60 -13.78 -5.03
N ARG A 412 -8.96 -12.62 -4.86
CA ARG A 412 -9.39 -11.35 -5.45
C ARG A 412 -9.38 -11.39 -6.98
N THR A 413 -8.30 -11.92 -7.57
CA THR A 413 -8.18 -12.07 -9.03
C THR A 413 -9.25 -13.02 -9.58
N ILE A 414 -9.47 -14.17 -8.92
CA ILE A 414 -10.50 -15.14 -9.32
C ILE A 414 -11.91 -14.52 -9.23
N SER A 415 -12.21 -13.82 -8.14
CA SER A 415 -13.50 -13.15 -7.95
C SER A 415 -13.75 -12.08 -9.01
N PHE A 416 -12.72 -11.28 -9.36
CA PHE A 416 -12.82 -10.30 -10.45
C PHE A 416 -13.17 -10.95 -11.78
N PHE A 417 -12.43 -11.98 -12.22
CA PHE A 417 -12.72 -12.67 -13.47
C PHE A 417 -14.06 -13.39 -13.44
N TYR A 418 -14.47 -13.95 -12.31
CA TYR A 418 -15.79 -14.57 -12.14
C TYR A 418 -16.91 -13.54 -12.32
N THR A 419 -16.80 -12.36 -11.72
CA THR A 419 -17.79 -11.28 -11.92
C THR A 419 -17.81 -10.79 -13.36
N LEU A 420 -16.66 -10.61 -13.99
CA LEU A 420 -16.57 -10.19 -15.39
C LEU A 420 -17.20 -11.22 -16.33
N PHE A 421 -16.93 -12.51 -16.10
CA PHE A 421 -17.54 -13.60 -16.85
C PHE A 421 -19.06 -13.61 -16.70
N LEU A 422 -19.57 -13.45 -15.47
CA LEU A 422 -21.01 -13.36 -15.23
C LEU A 422 -21.64 -12.18 -15.96
N HIS A 423 -21.00 -11.01 -15.95
CA HIS A 423 -21.48 -9.85 -16.69
C HIS A 423 -21.50 -10.13 -18.19
N CYS A 424 -20.42 -10.68 -18.76
CA CYS A 424 -20.40 -11.08 -20.17
C CYS A 424 -21.52 -12.07 -20.50
N LEU A 425 -21.78 -13.05 -19.63
CA LEU A 425 -22.86 -14.02 -19.82
C LEU A 425 -24.23 -13.33 -19.82
N VAL A 426 -24.49 -12.44 -18.84
CA VAL A 426 -25.74 -11.67 -18.79
C VAL A 426 -25.89 -10.81 -20.05
N PHE A 427 -24.84 -10.13 -20.51
CA PHE A 427 -24.85 -9.37 -21.75
C PHE A 427 -25.13 -10.24 -22.98
N LEU A 428 -24.55 -11.44 -23.05
CA LEU A 428 -24.81 -12.38 -24.15
C LEU A 428 -26.27 -12.88 -24.15
N VAL A 429 -26.83 -13.15 -22.97
CA VAL A 429 -28.23 -13.56 -22.83
C VAL A 429 -29.15 -12.41 -23.26
N LEU A 430 -28.92 -11.19 -22.76
CA LEU A 430 -29.69 -10.01 -23.15
C LEU A 430 -29.55 -9.69 -24.64
N TYR A 431 -28.34 -9.81 -25.20
CA TYR A 431 -28.10 -9.64 -26.63
C TYR A 431 -28.87 -10.67 -27.46
N LYS A 432 -28.85 -11.95 -27.04
CA LYS A 432 -29.62 -13.01 -27.71
C LYS A 432 -31.12 -12.77 -27.62
N LEU A 433 -31.61 -12.32 -26.46
CA LEU A 433 -33.03 -12.01 -26.27
C LEU A 433 -33.46 -10.84 -27.17
N ALA A 434 -32.70 -9.75 -27.16
CA ALA A 434 -32.95 -8.56 -27.97
C ALA A 434 -32.86 -8.85 -29.48
N TRP A 435 -31.87 -9.66 -29.90
CA TRP A 435 -31.72 -10.08 -31.29
C TRP A 435 -32.88 -10.98 -31.74
N SER A 436 -33.34 -11.90 -30.89
CA SER A 436 -34.49 -12.74 -31.21
C SER A 436 -35.75 -11.90 -31.36
N GLU A 437 -35.97 -10.93 -30.46
CA GLU A 437 -37.11 -10.04 -30.51
C GLU A 437 -37.07 -9.12 -31.76
N SER A 438 -35.90 -8.60 -32.14
CA SER A 438 -35.77 -7.77 -33.34
C SER A 438 -36.05 -8.56 -34.62
N VAL A 439 -35.57 -9.79 -34.73
CA VAL A 439 -35.84 -10.66 -35.90
C VAL A 439 -37.33 -10.98 -36.03
N GLU A 440 -38.03 -11.19 -34.92
CA GLU A 440 -39.48 -11.42 -34.93
C GLU A 440 -40.25 -10.17 -35.41
N ARG A 441 -39.87 -8.98 -34.93
CA ARG A 441 -40.45 -7.70 -35.37
C ARG A 441 -40.19 -7.42 -36.85
N ASP A 442 -38.97 -7.66 -37.33
CA ASP A 442 -38.61 -7.46 -38.74
C ASP A 442 -39.33 -8.45 -39.66
N CYS A 443 -39.53 -9.70 -39.21
CA CYS A 443 -40.34 -10.68 -39.93
C CYS A 443 -41.80 -10.23 -40.02
N ALA A 444 -42.40 -9.77 -38.91
CA ALA A 444 -43.77 -9.25 -38.89
C ALA A 444 -43.94 -8.02 -39.79
N ALA A 445 -42.99 -7.08 -39.75
CA ALA A 445 -42.99 -5.89 -40.61
C ALA A 445 -42.84 -6.25 -42.10
N THR A 446 -41.97 -7.22 -42.42
CA THR A 446 -41.80 -7.71 -43.79
C THR A 446 -43.05 -8.44 -44.29
N CYS A 447 -43.71 -9.23 -43.43
CA CYS A 447 -44.97 -9.90 -43.76
C CYS A 447 -46.08 -8.88 -44.03
N ALA A 448 -46.24 -7.88 -43.16
CA ALA A 448 -47.20 -6.79 -43.32
C ALA A 448 -46.96 -6.00 -44.62
N LYS A 449 -45.69 -5.68 -44.93
CA LYS A 449 -45.32 -5.01 -46.18
C LYS A 449 -45.66 -5.84 -47.42
N LYS A 450 -45.30 -7.14 -47.43
CA LYS A 450 -45.63 -8.03 -48.54
C LYS A 450 -47.14 -8.19 -48.73
N PHE A 451 -47.91 -8.23 -47.64
CA PHE A 451 -49.36 -8.26 -47.68
C PHE A 451 -49.94 -6.98 -48.28
N ALA A 452 -49.46 -5.81 -47.85
CA ALA A 452 -49.85 -4.52 -48.42
C ALA A 452 -49.51 -4.41 -49.92
N ASP A 453 -48.31 -4.84 -50.32
CA ASP A 453 -47.88 -4.87 -51.73
C ASP A 453 -48.74 -5.83 -52.57
N HIS A 454 -49.12 -6.99 -52.02
CA HIS A 454 -50.02 -7.94 -52.69
C HIS A 454 -51.44 -7.36 -52.83
N LEU A 455 -51.97 -6.72 -51.78
CA LEU A 455 -53.28 -6.06 -51.81
C LEU A 455 -53.31 -4.96 -52.88
N HIS A 456 -52.29 -4.11 -52.93
CA HIS A 456 -52.18 -3.05 -53.94
C HIS A 456 -52.08 -3.62 -55.37
N LYS A 457 -51.33 -4.72 -55.56
CA LYS A 457 -51.11 -5.30 -56.89
C LYS A 457 -52.31 -6.07 -57.43
N PHE A 458 -53.04 -6.77 -56.57
CA PHE A 458 -54.12 -7.68 -57.00
C PHE A 458 -55.53 -7.16 -56.72
N HIS A 459 -55.73 -6.26 -55.75
CA HIS A 459 -57.07 -5.75 -55.39
C HIS A 459 -57.33 -4.29 -55.80
N GLU A 460 -56.32 -3.52 -56.21
CA GLU A 460 -56.56 -2.16 -56.73
C GLU A 460 -57.05 -2.19 -58.19
N SER A 461 -56.75 -3.24 -58.94
CA SER A 461 -57.18 -3.41 -60.34
C SER A 461 -58.64 -3.85 -60.50
N ASP A 462 -59.28 -4.36 -59.43
CA ASP A 462 -60.63 -4.96 -59.51
C ASP A 462 -61.70 -4.19 -58.70
N ASN A 463 -61.31 -3.18 -57.90
CA ASN A 463 -62.23 -2.42 -57.04
C ASN A 463 -62.54 -1.02 -57.59
N GLY A 464 -63.00 -0.95 -58.83
CA GLY A 464 -63.78 0.19 -59.34
C GLY A 464 -65.17 0.33 -58.70
N ALA A 465 -65.58 -0.58 -57.81
CA ALA A 465 -66.82 -0.45 -57.06
C ALA A 465 -66.75 -1.25 -55.75
N ALA A 466 -67.00 -0.55 -54.63
CA ALA A 466 -67.31 -1.11 -53.31
C ALA A 466 -66.14 -1.68 -52.47
N ALA A 467 -65.42 -0.80 -51.75
CA ALA A 467 -64.83 -1.12 -50.44
C ALA A 467 -64.50 0.17 -49.67
N GLY A 468 -65.51 0.99 -49.39
CA GLY A 468 -65.49 1.81 -48.16
C GLY A 468 -65.88 0.88 -47.00
N ASP A 469 -65.29 1.09 -45.83
CA ASP A 469 -65.42 0.26 -44.62
C ASP A 469 -64.64 -1.07 -44.63
N LEU A 470 -63.35 -1.03 -44.25
CA LEU A 470 -62.77 -2.11 -43.43
C LEU A 470 -61.44 -1.75 -42.75
N TRP A 471 -61.34 -0.61 -42.06
CA TRP A 471 -60.26 -0.39 -41.09
C TRP A 471 -60.78 0.42 -39.90
N GLN A 472 -61.29 -0.29 -38.89
CA GLN A 472 -61.47 0.18 -37.52
C GLN A 472 -60.95 -0.90 -36.57
#